data_AF-X1MJS5-F1
#
_entry.id   AF-X1MJS5-F1
#
_cell.length_a   1.000
_cell.length_b   1.000
_cell.length_c   1.000
_cell.angle_alpha   90.00
_cell.angle_beta   90.00
_cell.angle_gamma   90.00
#
_symmetry.space_group_name_H-M   'P 1'
#
loop_
_entity.id
_entity.type
_entity.pdbx_description
1 polymer ?
#
loop_
_entity_poly.entity_id
_entity_poly.type
_entity_poly.pdbx_seq_one_letter_code
_entity_poly.pdbx_strand_id
1 'polypeptide(L)'
;YIIIDLPPSTSNEMFSFLDQVKELFGVFIVSQPSQLSVIGLKRTVDLLRVKQIPIIGLVANQDGFLNSHGEIEYQFLSPRVDLKQLARGMGLPFLASIPQTGDWNRLKPYFHQLAEKVINSKPVVLKDITLTKKLKRKVFKGVVRSL
;
A
#
# COMPACT_ATOMS: atom_id res chain seq x y z
N TYR A 1 12.89 -10.17 12.33
CA TYR A 1 12.32 -8.92 11.79
C TYR A 1 12.01 -7.98 12.95
N ILE A 2 12.20 -6.68 12.75
CA ILE A 2 11.68 -5.64 13.65
C ILE A 2 10.53 -4.99 12.90
N ILE A 3 9.33 -5.00 13.49
CA ILE A 3 8.15 -4.34 12.94
C ILE A 3 7.95 -3.07 13.76
N ILE A 4 7.76 -1.96 13.06
CA ILE A 4 7.60 -0.64 13.66
C ILE A 4 6.26 -0.11 13.17
N ASP A 5 5.37 0.19 14.12
CA ASP A 5 4.14 0.88 13.81
C ASP A 5 4.41 2.37 13.73
N LEU A 6 4.07 2.97 12.59
CA LEU A 6 4.32 4.38 12.34
C LEU A 6 3.04 5.17 12.58
N PRO A 7 3.13 6.44 13.03
CA PRO A 7 1.98 7.31 13.08
C PRO A 7 1.31 7.39 11.69
N PRO A 8 0.01 7.73 11.65
CA PRO A 8 -0.77 7.68 10.42
C PRO A 8 -0.13 8.47 9.26
N SER A 9 -0.41 7.94 8.07
CA SER A 9 0.39 7.91 6.84
C SER A 9 0.75 9.25 6.16
N THR A 10 0.47 10.38 6.81
CA THR A 10 0.71 11.74 6.29
C THR A 10 1.43 12.65 7.28
N SER A 11 1.86 12.14 8.44
CA SER A 11 2.61 12.96 9.40
C SER A 11 4.07 13.15 8.96
N ASN A 12 4.63 14.34 9.22
CA ASN A 12 6.05 14.60 9.01
C ASN A 12 6.94 13.69 9.89
N GLU A 13 6.40 13.23 11.02
CA GLU A 13 7.06 12.32 11.95
C GLU A 13 7.38 10.96 11.31
N MET A 14 6.44 10.40 10.53
CA MET A 14 6.66 9.14 9.81
C MET A 14 7.89 9.24 8.91
N PHE A 15 8.04 10.34 8.16
CA PHE A 15 9.16 10.52 7.23
C PHE A 15 10.46 10.85 7.94
N SER A 16 10.41 11.66 9.00
CA SER A 16 11.59 11.93 9.83
C SER A 16 12.17 10.64 10.39
N PHE A 17 11.30 9.72 10.83
CA PHE A 17 11.71 8.39 11.27
C PHE A 17 12.33 7.58 10.13
N LEU A 18 11.64 7.50 8.98
CA LEU A 18 12.13 6.73 7.81
C LEU A 18 13.47 7.24 7.27
N ASP A 19 13.72 8.55 7.32
CA ASP A 19 14.98 9.16 6.92
C ASP A 19 16.15 8.79 7.86
N GLN A 20 15.87 8.40 9.12
CA GLN A 20 16.87 7.97 10.10
C GLN A 20 17.19 6.46 10.05
N VAL A 21 16.29 5.66 9.48
CA VAL A 21 16.47 4.20 9.38
C VAL A 21 17.35 3.86 8.18
N LYS A 22 18.59 3.45 8.44
CA LYS A 22 19.57 3.12 7.39
C LYS A 22 19.27 1.80 6.66
N GLU A 23 18.76 0.79 7.38
CA GLU A 23 18.53 -0.56 6.87
C GLU A 23 17.04 -0.89 6.82
N LEU A 24 16.30 -0.15 5.99
CA LEU A 24 14.87 -0.38 5.80
C LEU A 24 14.64 -1.45 4.73
N PHE A 25 14.10 -2.61 5.12
CA PHE A 25 13.66 -3.63 4.16
C PHE A 25 12.49 -3.12 3.30
N GLY A 26 11.53 -2.44 3.92
CA GLY A 26 10.44 -1.78 3.23
C GLY A 26 9.24 -1.52 4.14
N VAL A 27 8.17 -1.00 3.55
CA VAL A 27 6.92 -0.68 4.26
C VAL A 27 5.75 -1.46 3.65
N PHE A 28 4.87 -2.02 4.49
CA PHE A 28 3.55 -2.45 4.03
C PHE A 28 2.52 -1.42 4.48
N ILE A 29 1.55 -1.12 3.61
CA ILE A 29 0.53 -0.11 3.86
C ILE A 29 -0.74 -0.84 4.28
N VAL A 30 -1.41 -0.35 5.32
CA VAL A 30 -2.69 -0.88 5.78
C VAL A 30 -3.77 0.17 5.51
N SER A 31 -4.88 -0.22 4.88
CA SER A 31 -5.98 0.70 4.57
C SER A 31 -7.32 -0.02 4.58
N GLN A 32 -8.40 0.71 4.87
CA GLN A 32 -9.76 0.20 4.74
C GLN A 32 -10.26 0.34 3.29
N PRO A 33 -11.13 -0.55 2.81
CA PRO A 33 -11.70 -0.47 1.46
C PRO A 33 -12.83 0.57 1.35
N SER A 34 -12.55 1.80 1.80
CA SER A 34 -13.47 2.93 1.79
C SER A 34 -12.94 4.08 0.91
N GLN A 35 -13.84 4.88 0.34
CA GLN A 35 -13.43 6.05 -0.47
C GLN A 35 -12.61 7.06 0.34
N LEU A 36 -12.92 7.26 1.62
CA LEU A 36 -12.19 8.18 2.49
C LEU A 36 -10.73 7.73 2.71
N SER A 37 -10.53 6.43 2.96
CA SER A 37 -9.19 5.86 3.19
C SER A 37 -8.31 5.88 1.94
N VAL A 38 -8.91 5.81 0.75
CA VAL A 38 -8.19 5.85 -0.54
C VAL A 38 -7.45 7.17 -0.75
N ILE A 39 -7.98 8.29 -0.26
CA ILE A 39 -7.33 9.60 -0.40
C ILE A 39 -5.99 9.61 0.35
N GLY A 40 -6.00 9.12 1.59
CA GLY A 40 -4.77 8.98 2.40
C GLY A 40 -3.79 7.99 1.78
N LEU A 41 -4.28 6.81 1.39
CA LEU A 41 -3.49 5.77 0.73
C LEU A 41 -2.73 6.31 -0.50
N LYS A 42 -3.41 7.02 -1.40
CA LYS A 42 -2.77 7.58 -2.61
C LYS A 42 -1.67 8.57 -2.26
N ARG A 43 -1.92 9.47 -1.31
CA ARG A 43 -0.91 10.46 -0.85
C ARG A 43 0.32 9.76 -0.28
N THR A 44 0.13 8.75 0.56
CA THR A 44 1.23 7.97 1.14
C THR A 44 2.04 7.27 0.06
N VAL A 45 1.38 6.62 -0.91
CA VAL A 45 2.06 5.95 -2.02
C VAL A 45 2.87 6.93 -2.86
N ASP A 46 2.33 8.12 -3.13
CA ASP A 46 3.05 9.16 -3.86
C ASP A 46 4.28 9.65 -3.08
N LEU A 47 4.18 9.83 -1.77
CA LEU A 47 5.30 10.24 -0.93
C LEU A 47 6.39 9.16 -0.84
N LEU A 48 6.00 7.90 -0.64
CA LEU A 48 6.93 6.76 -0.67
C LEU A 48 7.63 6.65 -2.02
N ARG A 49 6.91 6.90 -3.13
CA ARG A 49 7.49 6.98 -4.47
C ARG A 49 8.53 8.10 -4.57
N VAL A 50 8.24 9.31 -4.09
CA VAL A 50 9.19 10.43 -4.14
C VAL A 50 10.45 10.13 -3.31
N LYS A 51 10.29 9.56 -2.12
CA LYS A 51 11.39 9.17 -1.23
C LYS A 51 12.12 7.88 -1.64
N GLN A 52 11.67 7.23 -2.72
CA GLN A 52 12.22 5.95 -3.20
C GLN A 52 12.24 4.86 -2.11
N ILE A 53 11.23 4.87 -1.24
CA ILE A 53 11.12 3.91 -0.14
C ILE A 53 10.57 2.58 -0.70
N PRO A 54 11.20 1.42 -0.40
CA PRO A 54 10.70 0.12 -0.83
C PRO A 54 9.33 -0.21 -0.21
N ILE A 55 8.40 -0.67 -1.02
CA ILE A 55 7.04 -1.04 -0.60
C ILE A 55 6.87 -2.55 -0.69
N ILE A 56 6.63 -3.18 0.45
CA ILE A 56 6.33 -4.62 0.59
C ILE A 56 4.97 -4.94 -0.05
N GLY A 57 3.96 -4.11 0.21
CA GLY A 57 2.64 -4.23 -0.41
C GLY A 57 1.50 -3.55 0.36
N LEU A 58 0.28 -3.75 -0.12
CA LEU A 58 -0.96 -3.24 0.46
C LEU A 58 -1.75 -4.34 1.15
N VAL A 59 -2.22 -4.07 2.37
CA VAL A 59 -3.17 -4.87 3.14
C VAL A 59 -4.50 -4.12 3.19
N ALA A 60 -5.58 -4.78 2.75
CA ALA A 60 -6.93 -4.32 3.00
C ALA A 60 -7.35 -4.79 4.40
N ASN A 61 -7.51 -3.84 5.33
CA ASN A 61 -8.01 -4.11 6.67
C ASN A 61 -9.52 -3.87 6.72
N GLN A 62 -10.21 -4.61 7.58
CA GLN A 62 -11.65 -4.50 7.78
C GLN A 62 -12.46 -4.64 6.48
N ASP A 63 -12.04 -5.54 5.61
CA ASP A 63 -12.67 -5.78 4.31
C ASP A 63 -13.86 -6.73 4.44
N GLY A 64 -15.01 -6.16 4.80
CA GLY A 64 -16.21 -6.90 5.13
C GLY A 64 -16.21 -7.44 6.56
N PHE A 65 -17.25 -8.18 6.89
CA PHE A 65 -17.50 -8.81 8.18
C PHE A 65 -17.69 -10.31 7.98
N LEU A 66 -16.82 -11.12 8.58
CA LEU A 66 -16.90 -12.57 8.58
C LEU A 66 -17.91 -13.02 9.64
N ASN A 67 -19.12 -13.36 9.18
CA ASN A 67 -20.23 -13.78 10.02
C ASN A 67 -19.98 -15.18 10.63
N SER A 68 -20.78 -15.61 11.61
CA SER A 68 -20.64 -16.92 12.27
C SER A 68 -20.71 -18.12 11.33
N HIS A 69 -21.31 -17.97 10.16
CA HIS A 69 -21.46 -19.02 9.15
C HIS A 69 -20.25 -19.17 8.21
N GLY A 70 -19.30 -18.24 8.24
CA GLY A 70 -18.11 -18.28 7.37
C GLY A 70 -18.22 -17.42 6.12
N GLU A 71 -19.25 -16.59 6.05
CA GLU A 71 -19.54 -15.74 4.90
C GLU A 71 -19.04 -14.32 5.15
N ILE A 72 -18.63 -13.64 4.08
CA ILE A 72 -18.24 -12.23 4.13
C ILE A 72 -19.44 -11.37 3.78
N GLU A 73 -19.87 -10.58 4.76
CA GLU A 73 -20.92 -9.57 4.61
C GLU A 73 -20.30 -8.17 4.49
N TYR A 74 -20.86 -7.33 3.62
CA TYR A 74 -20.40 -5.95 3.50
C TYR A 74 -21.40 -5.03 4.20
N GLN A 75 -21.15 -4.76 5.49
CA GLN A 75 -22.10 -4.12 6.40
C GLN A 75 -22.11 -2.58 6.35
N PHE A 76 -21.54 -1.93 5.33
CA PHE A 76 -21.44 -0.47 5.28
C PHE A 76 -22.14 0.13 4.05
N LEU A 77 -22.94 1.18 4.29
CA LEU A 77 -23.67 1.97 3.28
C LEU A 77 -22.75 2.70 2.27
N SER A 78 -21.45 2.74 2.52
CA SER A 78 -20.49 3.40 1.63
C SER A 78 -20.05 2.45 0.51
N PRO A 79 -19.89 2.94 -0.74
CA PRO A 79 -19.38 2.12 -1.83
C PRO A 79 -18.02 1.54 -1.46
N ARG A 80 -17.94 0.20 -1.43
CA ARG A 80 -16.69 -0.53 -1.22
C ARG A 80 -15.72 -0.22 -2.35
N VAL A 81 -14.46 -0.03 -2.01
CA VAL A 81 -13.38 0.10 -2.98
C VAL A 81 -12.60 -1.22 -3.07
N ASP A 82 -12.40 -1.75 -4.28
CA ASP A 82 -11.50 -2.88 -4.50
C ASP A 82 -10.04 -2.42 -4.38
N LEU A 83 -9.48 -2.59 -3.19
CA LEU A 83 -8.08 -2.24 -2.92
C LEU A 83 -7.08 -3.14 -3.67
N LYS A 84 -7.47 -4.35 -4.09
CA LYS A 84 -6.61 -5.22 -4.90
C LYS A 84 -6.50 -4.68 -6.32
N GLN A 85 -7.60 -4.24 -6.92
CA GLN A 85 -7.59 -3.55 -8.20
C GLN A 85 -6.83 -2.22 -8.11
N LEU A 86 -7.06 -1.43 -7.05
CA LEU A 86 -6.34 -0.18 -6.83
C LEU A 86 -4.83 -0.39 -6.68
N ALA A 87 -4.40 -1.40 -5.90
CA ALA A 87 -2.99 -1.77 -5.75
C ALA A 87 -2.34 -2.07 -7.10
N ARG A 88 -3.00 -2.89 -7.93
CA ARG A 88 -2.54 -3.19 -9.29
C ARG A 88 -2.38 -1.91 -10.13
N GLY A 89 -3.35 -1.01 -10.08
CA GLY A 89 -3.29 0.27 -10.80
C GLY A 89 -2.16 1.20 -10.33
N MET A 90 -1.74 1.08 -9.07
CA MET A 90 -0.61 1.84 -8.50
C MET A 90 0.74 1.12 -8.61
N GLY A 91 0.77 -0.11 -9.15
CA GLY A 91 1.98 -0.92 -9.24
C GLY A 91 2.45 -1.51 -7.90
N LEU A 92 1.53 -1.70 -6.94
CA LEU A 92 1.82 -2.24 -5.62
C LEU A 92 1.47 -3.74 -5.54
N PRO A 93 2.28 -4.55 -4.84
CA PRO A 93 1.88 -5.89 -4.41
C PRO A 93 0.64 -5.81 -3.50
N PHE A 94 -0.31 -6.72 -3.68
CA PHE A 94 -1.44 -6.88 -2.77
C PHE A 94 -1.22 -8.10 -1.87
N LEU A 95 -1.15 -7.88 -0.56
CA LEU A 95 -0.76 -8.90 0.40
C LEU A 95 -1.97 -9.69 0.90
N ALA A 96 -2.96 -9.01 1.48
CA ALA A 96 -4.10 -9.67 2.07
C ALA A 96 -5.33 -8.77 2.10
N SER A 97 -6.49 -9.41 2.16
CA SER A 97 -7.77 -8.79 2.55
C SER A 97 -8.19 -9.47 3.85
N ILE A 98 -8.30 -8.68 4.92
CA ILE A 98 -8.57 -9.15 6.28
C ILE A 98 -9.97 -8.64 6.66
N PRO A 99 -10.95 -9.54 6.87
CA PRO A 99 -12.28 -9.14 7.30
C PRO A 99 -12.31 -8.78 8.79
N GLN A 100 -13.38 -8.14 9.23
CA GLN A 100 -13.71 -8.01 10.65
C GLN A 100 -14.44 -9.24 11.15
N THR A 101 -14.27 -9.59 12.42
CA THR A 101 -15.06 -10.65 13.06
C THR A 101 -15.02 -10.49 14.58
N GLY A 102 -15.98 -11.09 15.27
CA GLY A 102 -15.99 -11.17 16.74
C GLY A 102 -15.08 -12.27 17.31
N ASP A 103 -14.53 -13.16 16.47
CA ASP A 103 -13.68 -14.28 16.89
C ASP A 103 -12.29 -14.23 16.26
N TRP A 104 -11.28 -13.91 17.08
CA TRP A 104 -9.88 -13.83 16.68
C TRP A 104 -9.34 -15.12 16.03
N ASN A 105 -9.82 -16.30 16.44
CA ASN A 105 -9.32 -17.57 15.91
C ASN A 105 -9.57 -17.69 14.40
N ARG A 106 -10.63 -17.04 13.92
CA ARG A 106 -11.00 -17.07 12.50
C ARG A 106 -10.14 -16.13 11.66
N LEU A 107 -9.43 -15.18 12.28
CA LEU A 107 -8.46 -14.31 11.60
C LEU A 107 -7.06 -14.94 11.50
N LYS A 108 -6.74 -15.95 12.31
CA LYS A 108 -5.42 -16.61 12.30
C LYS A 108 -4.98 -17.05 10.89
N PRO A 109 -5.83 -17.68 10.04
CA PRO A 109 -5.41 -18.06 8.69
C PRO A 109 -5.03 -16.86 7.81
N TYR A 110 -5.74 -15.73 7.96
CA TYR A 110 -5.46 -14.50 7.21
C TYR A 110 -4.11 -13.90 7.60
N PHE A 111 -3.81 -13.85 8.90
CA PHE A 111 -2.52 -13.35 9.40
C PHE A 111 -1.37 -14.30 9.08
N HIS A 112 -1.59 -15.61 9.08
CA HIS A 112 -0.59 -16.58 8.65
C HIS A 112 -0.24 -16.37 7.16
N GLN A 113 -1.25 -16.26 6.29
CA GLN A 113 -1.04 -15.95 4.88
C GLN A 113 -0.33 -14.60 4.67
N LEU A 114 -0.70 -13.58 5.45
CA LEU A 114 -0.04 -12.27 5.40
C LEU A 114 1.44 -12.40 5.78
N ALA A 115 1.75 -13.10 6.88
CA ALA A 115 3.12 -13.29 7.33
C ALA A 115 3.98 -14.01 6.28
N GLU A 116 3.48 -15.10 5.70
CA GLU A 116 4.18 -15.81 4.61
C GLU A 116 4.47 -14.90 3.42
N LYS A 117 3.51 -14.08 3.02
CA LYS A 117 3.69 -13.13 1.90
C LYS A 117 4.69 -12.03 2.23
N VAL A 118 4.71 -11.54 3.47
CA VAL A 118 5.69 -10.52 3.90
C VAL A 118 7.10 -11.11 3.93
N ILE A 119 7.29 -12.30 4.51
CA ILE A 119 8.60 -12.96 4.61
C ILE A 119 9.18 -13.24 3.22
N ASN A 120 8.35 -13.70 2.29
CA ASN A 120 8.77 -14.03 0.91
C ASN A 120 8.67 -12.84 -0.06
N SER A 121 8.34 -11.65 0.44
CA SER A 121 8.15 -10.47 -0.41
C SER A 121 9.46 -10.01 -1.05
N LYS A 122 9.33 -9.43 -2.24
CA LYS A 122 10.37 -8.61 -2.87
C LYS A 122 9.85 -7.18 -2.93
N PRO A 123 10.26 -6.31 -1.99
CA PRO A 123 9.80 -4.94 -1.95
C PRO A 123 10.00 -4.22 -3.27
N VAL A 124 9.01 -3.44 -3.69
CA VAL A 124 9.06 -2.68 -4.95
C VAL A 124 9.38 -1.22 -4.67
N VAL A 125 10.30 -0.65 -5.44
CA VAL A 125 10.52 0.81 -5.45
C VAL A 125 9.81 1.38 -6.67
N LEU A 126 8.83 2.25 -6.43
CA LEU A 126 8.06 2.87 -7.51
C LEU A 126 8.92 3.91 -8.25
N LYS A 127 8.88 3.87 -9.58
CA LYS A 127 9.58 4.85 -10.42
C LYS A 127 8.96 6.23 -10.27
N ASP A 128 9.79 7.27 -10.15
CA ASP A 128 9.30 8.64 -10.13
C ASP A 128 8.70 9.04 -11.50
N ILE A 129 7.43 9.46 -11.46
CA ILE A 129 6.66 9.91 -12.62
C ILE A 129 7.17 11.27 -13.11
N THR A 130 7.75 12.08 -12.23
CA THR A 130 8.27 13.42 -12.54
C THR A 130 9.54 13.32 -13.39
N LEU A 131 10.46 12.42 -13.02
CA LEU A 131 11.67 12.16 -13.80
C LEU A 131 11.34 11.63 -15.19
N THR A 132 10.41 10.68 -15.30
CA THR A 132 10.02 10.10 -16.61
C THR A 132 9.32 11.12 -17.51
N LYS A 133 8.47 12.01 -16.95
CA LYS A 133 7.90 13.14 -17.70
C LYS A 133 8.96 14.16 -18.16
N LYS A 134 9.94 14.49 -17.30
CA LYS A 134 11.07 15.37 -17.65
C LYS A 134 11.95 14.76 -18.74
N LEU A 135 12.25 13.46 -18.64
CA LEU A 135 13.05 12.73 -19.62
C LEU A 135 12.37 12.71 -21.00
N LYS A 136 11.07 12.37 -21.05
CA LYS A 136 10.27 12.43 -22.30
C LYS A 136 10.25 13.82 -22.92
N ARG A 137 10.09 14.88 -22.10
CA ARG A 137 10.15 16.27 -22.58
C ARG A 137 11.54 16.64 -23.13
N LYS A 138 12.62 16.17 -22.52
CA LYS A 138 14.00 16.45 -22.96
C LYS A 138 14.33 15.72 -24.27
N VAL A 139 13.95 14.45 -24.39
CA VAL A 139 14.11 13.66 -25.62
C VAL A 139 13.29 14.29 -26.77
N PHE A 140 12.03 14.65 -26.53
CA PHE A 140 11.19 15.30 -27.53
C PHE A 140 11.79 16.64 -28.01
N LYS A 141 12.27 17.49 -27.10
CA LYS A 141 12.97 18.74 -27.47
C LYS A 141 14.29 18.51 -28.21
N GLY A 142 14.98 17.40 -27.94
CA GLY A 142 16.21 17.02 -28.63
C GLY A 142 15.94 16.62 -30.08
N VAL A 143 14.92 15.79 -30.31
CA VAL A 143 14.51 15.33 -31.65
C VAL A 143 13.98 16.47 -32.53
N VAL A 144 13.20 17.39 -31.95
CA VAL A 144 12.68 18.57 -32.68
C VAL A 144 13.78 19.56 -33.06
N ARG A 145 14.94 19.55 -32.39
CA ARG A 145 16.10 20.40 -32.73
C ARG A 145 17.05 19.77 -33.76
N SER A 146 16.90 18.46 -34.02
CA SER A 146 17.71 17.72 -35.00
C SER A 146 16.99 17.45 -36.32
N LEU A 147 15.77 17.97 -36.48
CA LEU A 147 15.00 18.05 -37.72
C LEU A 147 15.01 19.50 -38.19
#